data_AF-A0AA46SU08-F1
#
_entry.id   AF-A0AA46SU08-F1
#
_cell.length_a   1.000
_cell.length_b   1.000
_cell.length_c   1.000
_cell.angle_alpha   90.00
_cell.angle_beta   90.00
_cell.angle_gamma   90.00
#
_symmetry.space_group_name_H-M   'P 1'
#
loop_
_entity.id
_entity.type
_entity.pdbx_description
1 polymer ?
#
loop_
_entity_poly.entity_id
_entity_poly.type
_entity_poly.pdbx_seq_one_letter_code
_entity_poly.pdbx_strand_id
1 'polypeptide(L)'
;MTNNAMGQLLDAAAHAGAAGVRVVAGVVGADGAVRNGAGYTVAHVSTGHYLVSFQPPFQALDGVSVTQIYPGDGSTCDNAVIIRLDAGQVLLKTGDGGGNQSDRDFSFVAIGQGGALA
;
A
#
# COMPACT_ATOMS: atom_id res chain seq x y z
N MET A 1 -3.07 40.44 3.56
CA MET A 1 -2.79 39.02 3.23
C MET A 1 -2.93 38.22 4.51
N THR A 2 -4.14 37.78 4.81
CA THR A 2 -4.40 37.02 6.05
C THR A 2 -3.85 35.61 5.87
N ASN A 3 -3.04 35.18 6.83
CA ASN A 3 -2.23 33.99 6.73
C ASN A 3 -3.13 32.72 6.69
N ASN A 4 -3.15 32.06 5.53
CA ASN A 4 -3.89 30.81 5.24
C ASN A 4 -3.47 29.63 6.14
N ALA A 5 -2.38 29.78 6.90
CA ALA A 5 -1.84 28.72 7.73
C ALA A 5 -2.85 28.17 8.77
N MET A 6 -3.72 28.99 9.35
CA MET A 6 -4.71 28.48 10.32
C MET A 6 -5.85 27.72 9.63
N GLY A 7 -6.29 28.15 8.44
CA GLY A 7 -7.29 27.43 7.63
C GLY A 7 -6.75 26.09 7.14
N GLN A 8 -5.50 26.05 6.69
CA GLN A 8 -4.82 24.82 6.27
C GLN A 8 -4.54 23.87 7.43
N LEU A 9 -4.26 24.37 8.63
CA LEU A 9 -4.12 23.55 9.84
C LEU A 9 -5.47 23.01 10.33
N LEU A 10 -6.55 23.79 10.18
CA LEU A 10 -7.94 23.34 10.44
C LEU A 10 -8.39 22.29 9.41
N ASP A 11 -8.02 22.42 8.13
CA ASP A 11 -8.31 21.42 7.09
C ASP A 11 -7.50 20.12 7.30
N ALA A 12 -6.24 20.23 7.71
CA ALA A 12 -5.41 19.06 8.06
C ALA A 12 -5.94 18.34 9.30
N ALA A 13 -6.40 19.08 10.32
CA ALA A 13 -7.03 18.52 11.50
C ALA A 13 -8.46 18.00 11.23
N ALA A 14 -9.20 18.58 10.28
CA ALA A 14 -10.49 18.08 9.83
C ALA A 14 -10.34 16.80 8.97
N HIS A 15 -9.26 16.67 8.18
CA HIS A 15 -8.90 15.41 7.50
C HIS A 15 -8.46 14.32 8.49
N ALA A 16 -7.70 14.67 9.53
CA ALA A 16 -7.28 13.73 10.57
C ALA A 16 -8.36 13.42 11.62
N GLY A 17 -9.37 14.29 11.74
CA GLY A 17 -10.47 14.23 12.70
C GLY A 17 -11.84 13.83 12.12
N ALA A 18 -11.94 13.65 10.80
CA ALA A 18 -13.07 12.94 10.21
C ALA A 18 -12.94 11.47 10.61
N ALA A 19 -13.97 10.92 11.27
CA ALA A 19 -14.04 9.53 11.76
C ALA A 19 -13.95 8.43 10.66
N GLY A 20 -13.36 8.72 9.50
CA GLY A 20 -13.32 7.89 8.31
C GLY A 20 -11.92 7.54 7.81
N VAL A 21 -10.84 8.31 8.06
CA VAL A 21 -9.55 7.98 7.42
C VAL A 21 -8.93 6.71 8.02
N ARG A 22 -8.66 5.72 7.17
CA ARG A 22 -8.00 4.46 7.48
C ARG A 22 -6.68 4.36 6.72
N VAL A 23 -5.67 3.84 7.40
CA VAL A 23 -4.37 3.50 6.81
C VAL A 23 -4.10 2.02 7.05
N VAL A 24 -3.72 1.31 6.00
CA VAL A 24 -3.21 -0.07 6.08
C VAL A 24 -1.83 -0.08 5.47
N ALA A 25 -0.82 -0.46 6.24
CA ALA A 25 0.55 -0.53 5.78
C ALA A 25 1.18 -1.86 6.17
N GLY A 26 2.16 -2.30 5.39
CA GLY A 26 2.75 -3.60 5.57
C GLY A 26 4.12 -3.79 4.92
N VAL A 27 4.84 -4.79 5.41
CA VAL A 27 6.04 -5.33 4.78
C VAL A 27 5.81 -6.80 4.49
N VAL A 28 6.03 -7.19 3.24
CA VAL A 28 5.70 -8.51 2.72
C VAL A 28 6.94 -9.21 2.16
N GLY A 29 6.99 -10.50 2.45
CA GLY A 29 7.80 -11.56 1.90
C GLY A 29 7.93 -11.62 0.39
N ALA A 30 9.14 -11.87 -0.12
CA ALA A 30 9.31 -12.53 -1.41
C ALA A 30 8.54 -13.87 -1.46
N ASP A 31 8.39 -14.56 -0.32
CA ASP A 31 7.57 -15.76 -0.14
C ASP A 31 6.07 -15.46 0.11
N GLY A 32 5.68 -14.18 0.12
CA GLY A 32 4.33 -13.72 0.46
C GLY A 32 4.02 -13.65 1.95
N ALA A 33 4.98 -13.97 2.84
CA ALA A 33 4.76 -13.91 4.28
C ALA A 33 4.61 -12.47 4.77
N VAL A 34 3.66 -12.20 5.65
CA VAL A 34 3.52 -10.89 6.30
C VAL A 34 4.62 -10.74 7.35
N ARG A 35 5.56 -9.81 7.13
CA ARG A 35 6.64 -9.52 8.08
C ARG A 35 6.28 -8.42 9.07
N ASN A 36 5.45 -7.46 8.65
CA ASN A 36 5.00 -6.37 9.51
C ASN A 36 3.64 -5.83 9.04
N GLY A 37 2.88 -5.24 9.96
CA GLY A 37 1.55 -4.69 9.71
C GLY A 37 0.42 -5.69 9.97
N ALA A 38 -0.80 -5.19 9.90
CA ALA A 38 -2.04 -5.95 10.12
C ALA A 38 -3.20 -5.31 9.33
N GLY A 39 -4.36 -5.96 9.32
CA GLY A 39 -5.54 -5.48 8.59
C GLY A 39 -5.52 -5.81 7.09
N TYR A 40 -4.77 -6.83 6.71
CA TYR A 40 -4.71 -7.39 5.37
C TYR A 40 -4.19 -8.84 5.39
N THR A 41 -4.41 -9.56 4.29
CA THR A 41 -3.76 -10.84 3.97
C THR A 41 -3.02 -10.75 2.65
N VAL A 42 -2.12 -11.69 2.39
CA VAL A 42 -1.36 -11.77 1.15
C VAL A 42 -1.50 -13.17 0.56
N ALA A 43 -1.72 -13.24 -0.75
CA ALA A 43 -1.53 -14.46 -1.53
C ALA A 43 -0.38 -14.25 -2.53
N HIS A 44 0.61 -15.15 -2.50
CA HIS A 44 1.60 -15.29 -3.56
C HIS A 44 0.98 -16.07 -4.71
N VAL A 45 0.64 -15.38 -5.80
CA VAL A 45 -0.17 -15.95 -6.89
C VAL A 45 0.70 -16.73 -7.88
N SER A 46 1.85 -16.17 -8.18
CA SER A 46 2.91 -16.72 -9.04
C SER A 46 4.17 -15.92 -8.78
N THR A 47 5.31 -16.32 -9.36
CA THR A 47 6.57 -15.57 -9.26
C THR A 47 6.34 -14.07 -9.47
N GLY A 48 6.82 -13.22 -8.60
CA GLY A 48 6.68 -11.78 -8.63
C GLY A 48 5.25 -11.24 -8.57
N HIS A 49 4.19 -12.04 -8.41
CA HIS A 49 2.81 -11.52 -8.31
C HIS A 49 2.21 -11.79 -6.93
N TYR A 50 1.71 -10.71 -6.32
CA TYR A 50 1.13 -10.75 -4.98
C TYR A 50 -0.23 -10.08 -5.00
N LEU A 51 -1.21 -10.75 -4.39
CA LEU A 51 -2.52 -10.17 -4.11
C LEU A 51 -2.58 -9.84 -2.62
N VAL A 52 -2.58 -8.54 -2.29
CA VAL A 52 -2.82 -8.05 -0.95
C VAL A 52 -4.31 -7.74 -0.82
N SER A 53 -4.99 -8.35 0.12
CA SER A 53 -6.43 -8.15 0.38
C SER A 53 -6.62 -7.45 1.71
N PHE A 54 -7.29 -6.30 1.70
CA PHE A 54 -7.55 -5.51 2.91
C PHE A 54 -8.66 -6.13 3.75
N GLN A 55 -8.46 -6.17 5.05
CA GLN A 55 -9.37 -6.79 6.01
C GLN A 55 -9.68 -5.82 7.16
N PRO A 56 -10.93 -5.32 7.23
CA PRO A 56 -11.95 -5.33 6.17
C PRO A 56 -11.51 -4.50 4.94
N PRO A 57 -12.24 -4.59 3.81
CA PRO A 57 -12.07 -3.66 2.69
C PRO A 57 -12.22 -2.20 3.12
N PHE A 58 -11.57 -1.29 2.41
CA PHE A 58 -11.87 0.14 2.52
C PHE A 58 -13.30 0.39 2.01
N GLN A 59 -14.02 1.35 2.60
CA GLN A 59 -15.28 1.83 2.03
C GLN A 59 -15.02 2.61 0.74
N ALA A 60 -14.00 3.45 0.75
CA ALA A 60 -13.47 4.15 -0.41
C ALA A 60 -11.95 4.17 -0.31
N LEU A 61 -11.25 3.81 -1.38
CA LEU A 61 -9.79 3.81 -1.40
C LEU A 61 -9.30 5.07 -2.10
N ASP A 62 -8.46 5.84 -1.41
CA ASP A 62 -7.89 7.07 -1.97
C ASP A 62 -6.62 6.77 -2.78
N GLY A 63 -5.83 5.78 -2.34
CA GLY A 63 -4.69 5.30 -3.11
C GLY A 63 -3.80 4.31 -2.38
N VAL A 64 -2.87 3.71 -3.13
CA VAL A 64 -1.84 2.81 -2.61
C VAL A 64 -0.49 3.16 -3.22
N SER A 65 0.54 3.16 -2.40
CA SER A 65 1.93 3.17 -2.85
C SER A 65 2.58 1.84 -2.47
N VAL A 66 3.36 1.29 -3.39
CA VAL A 66 4.11 0.04 -3.20
C VAL A 66 5.54 0.27 -3.63
N THR A 67 6.48 -0.16 -2.80
CA THR A 67 7.91 -0.03 -3.08
C THR A 67 8.58 -1.37 -2.83
N GLN A 68 9.33 -1.85 -3.82
CA GLN A 68 10.18 -3.02 -3.63
C GLN A 68 11.29 -2.72 -2.62
N ILE A 69 11.62 -3.70 -1.78
CA ILE A 69 12.75 -3.67 -0.85
C ILE A 69 13.87 -4.50 -1.47
N TYR A 70 15.03 -3.88 -1.68
CA TYR A 70 16.24 -4.54 -2.17
C TYR A 70 17.39 -4.34 -1.17
N PRO A 71 18.13 -5.39 -0.80
CA PRO A 71 19.30 -5.24 0.05
C PRO A 71 20.49 -4.69 -0.75
N GLY A 72 20.79 -3.40 -0.59
CA GLY A 72 21.97 -2.75 -1.18
C GLY A 72 21.62 -1.70 -2.23
N ASP A 73 22.56 -1.46 -3.14
CA ASP A 73 22.43 -0.49 -4.24
C ASP A 73 21.71 -1.15 -5.42
N GLY A 74 20.37 -1.07 -5.42
CA GLY A 74 19.51 -1.70 -6.42
C GLY A 74 19.52 -0.98 -7.77
N SER A 75 18.99 -1.63 -8.79
CA SER A 75 18.69 -1.01 -10.08
C SER A 75 17.37 -0.25 -10.00
N THR A 76 17.18 0.79 -10.80
CA THR A 76 15.84 1.40 -10.94
C THR A 76 14.83 0.45 -11.61
N CYS A 77 15.31 -0.64 -12.23
CA CYS A 77 14.46 -1.73 -12.70
C CYS A 77 13.98 -2.67 -11.57
N ASP A 78 14.63 -2.67 -10.40
CA ASP A 78 14.16 -3.38 -9.20
C ASP A 78 12.92 -2.66 -8.67
N ASN A 79 11.76 -3.03 -9.18
CA ASN A 79 10.55 -2.22 -9.06
C ASN A 79 9.30 -3.02 -8.69
N ALA A 80 8.35 -2.33 -8.07
CA ALA A 80 6.99 -2.82 -7.85
C ALA A 80 6.01 -2.04 -8.73
N VAL A 81 5.06 -2.74 -9.35
CA VAL A 81 4.03 -2.17 -10.23
C VAL A 81 2.66 -2.65 -9.76
N ILE A 82 1.76 -1.73 -9.48
CA ILE A 82 0.34 -2.04 -9.24
C ILE A 82 -0.32 -2.37 -10.59
N ILE A 83 -0.82 -3.60 -10.74
CA ILE A 83 -1.48 -4.07 -11.98
C ILE A 83 -3.00 -3.92 -11.87
N ARG A 84 -3.56 -4.09 -10.67
CA ARG A 84 -4.99 -3.87 -10.41
C ARG A 84 -5.17 -3.34 -8.99
N LEU A 85 -6.12 -2.41 -8.84
CA LEU A 85 -6.44 -1.80 -7.56
C LEU A 85 -7.94 -1.58 -7.42
N ASP A 86 -8.48 -1.98 -6.27
CA ASP A 86 -9.84 -1.67 -5.83
C ASP A 86 -9.87 -1.52 -4.30
N ALA A 87 -11.04 -1.19 -3.74
CA ALA A 87 -11.16 -0.92 -2.31
C ALA A 87 -10.91 -2.14 -1.39
N GLY A 88 -10.99 -3.35 -1.94
CA GLY A 88 -10.75 -4.60 -1.22
C GLY A 88 -9.33 -5.16 -1.40
N GLN A 89 -8.62 -4.80 -2.46
CA GLN A 89 -7.35 -5.46 -2.79
C GLN A 89 -6.45 -4.67 -3.73
N VAL A 90 -5.17 -4.99 -3.67
CA VAL A 90 -4.16 -4.59 -4.66
C VAL A 90 -3.46 -5.84 -5.20
N LEU A 91 -3.47 -5.98 -6.53
CA LEU A 91 -2.64 -6.95 -7.24
C LEU A 91 -1.42 -6.20 -7.78
N LEU A 92 -0.23 -6.63 -7.35
CA LEU A 92 1.02 -6.02 -7.74
C LEU A 92 1.99 -7.04 -8.33
N LYS A 93 2.95 -6.53 -9.09
CA LYS A 93 4.09 -7.27 -9.61
C LYS A 93 5.40 -6.68 -9.09
N THR A 94 6.34 -7.52 -8.68
CA THR A 94 7.74 -7.13 -8.40
C THR A 94 8.68 -7.58 -9.52
N GLY A 95 9.83 -6.91 -9.62
CA GLY A 95 10.81 -7.15 -10.68
C GLY A 95 12.27 -7.12 -10.22
N ASP A 96 13.15 -7.74 -11.00
CA ASP A 96 14.59 -7.71 -10.78
C ASP A 96 15.27 -6.55 -11.52
N GLY A 97 16.58 -6.38 -11.30
CA GLY A 97 17.36 -5.34 -11.95
C GLY A 97 17.47 -5.43 -13.48
N GLY A 98 16.98 -6.52 -14.11
CA GLY A 98 16.81 -6.65 -15.55
C GLY A 98 15.40 -6.28 -16.05
N GLY A 99 14.49 -5.92 -15.14
CA GLY A 99 13.08 -5.67 -15.44
C GLY A 99 12.23 -6.94 -15.60
N ASN A 100 12.77 -8.11 -15.28
CA ASN A 100 12.04 -9.36 -15.32
C ASN A 100 11.17 -9.52 -14.08
N GLN A 101 10.09 -10.27 -14.20
CA GLN A 101 9.28 -10.70 -13.07
C GLN A 101 10.13 -11.52 -12.09
N SER A 102 10.16 -11.13 -10.83
CA SER A 102 10.90 -11.87 -9.79
C SER A 102 10.25 -11.68 -8.44
N ASP A 103 10.30 -12.71 -7.59
CA ASP A 103 9.91 -12.63 -6.18
C ASP A 103 10.86 -11.67 -5.44
N ARG A 104 10.26 -10.70 -4.75
CA ARG A 104 10.97 -9.66 -4.01
C ARG A 104 10.17 -9.24 -2.80
N ASP A 105 10.90 -8.82 -1.77
CA ASP A 105 10.31 -8.16 -0.63
C ASP A 105 9.72 -6.81 -1.07
N PHE A 106 8.61 -6.38 -0.46
CA PHE A 106 8.05 -5.07 -0.72
C PHE A 106 7.37 -4.49 0.53
N SER A 107 7.31 -3.17 0.60
CA SER A 107 6.44 -2.46 1.51
C SER A 107 5.29 -1.80 0.74
N PHE A 108 4.20 -1.55 1.44
CA PHE A 108 3.10 -0.77 0.89
C PHE A 108 2.44 0.10 1.97
N VAL A 109 1.78 1.15 1.50
CA VAL A 109 0.83 1.93 2.29
C VAL A 109 -0.41 2.17 1.45
N ALA A 110 -1.57 1.83 2.01
CA ALA A 110 -2.88 2.09 1.47
C ALA A 110 -3.60 3.09 2.37
N ILE A 111 -4.16 4.13 1.77
CA ILE A 111 -4.91 5.18 2.48
C ILE A 111 -6.29 5.26 1.83
N GLY A 112 -7.31 5.41 2.66
CA GLY A 112 -8.67 5.58 2.21
C GLY A 112 -9.59 5.88 3.38
N GLN A 113 -10.88 5.68 3.15
CA GLN A 113 -11.91 5.69 4.16
C GLN A 113 -12.13 4.27 4.69
N GLY A 114 -12.23 4.11 6.02
CA GLY A 114 -12.27 2.84 6.72
C GLY A 114 -13.47 1.96 6.35
N GLY A 115 -13.37 0.67 6.66
CA GLY A 115 -14.50 -0.27 6.71
C GLY A 115 -14.33 -1.16 7.95
N ALA A 116 -15.25 -2.02 8.38
CA ALA A 116 -16.70 -1.88 8.37
C ALA A 116 -17.14 -1.27 9.72
N LEU A 117 -18.18 -0.43 9.72
CA LEU A 117 -18.98 -0.16 10.90
C LEU A 117 -20.40 -0.64 10.61
N ALA A 118 -20.85 -1.62 11.43
CA ALA A 118 -22.19 -2.23 11.52
C ALA A 118 -22.78 -2.86 10.23
#